data_AF-A0A3L7XNQ8-F1
#
_entry.id   AF-A0A3L7XNQ8-F1
#
_cell.length_a   1.000
_cell.length_b   1.000
_cell.length_c   1.000
_cell.angle_alpha   90.00
_cell.angle_beta   90.00
_cell.angle_gamma   90.00
#
_symmetry.space_group_name_H-M   'P 1'
#
loop_
_entity.id
_entity.type
_entity.pdbx_description
1 polymer ?
#
loop_
_entity_poly.entity_id
_entity_poly.type
_entity_poly.pdbx_seq_one_letter_code
_entity_poly.pdbx_strand_id
1 'polypeptide(L)'
;MIKIEARDRDPEVAKLMAITLADEFVDERTAYYAQQDKQNRIEVKIVSRAIGADMYQPQPLLNAVAGTVLGLLFGIAVVLLLTWMESSYLRTPESVERSLAVPVLGAIPVAAGERGGAA
;
A
#
# COMPACT_ATOMS: atom_id res chain seq x y z
N MET A 1 -20.91 10.73 -21.96
CA MET A 1 -21.55 9.55 -21.33
C MET A 1 -21.32 9.65 -19.83
N ILE A 2 -22.35 9.40 -19.02
CA ILE A 2 -22.25 9.42 -17.56
C ILE A 2 -22.07 7.98 -17.08
N LYS A 3 -21.17 7.76 -16.10
CA LYS A 3 -20.94 6.44 -15.50
C LYS A 3 -21.44 6.46 -14.06
N ILE A 4 -22.27 5.50 -13.70
CA ILE A 4 -22.75 5.28 -12.34
C ILE A 4 -22.04 4.04 -11.81
N GLU A 5 -21.35 4.18 -10.69
CA GLU A 5 -20.63 3.09 -10.02
C GLU A 5 -21.10 3.00 -8.58
N ALA A 6 -21.38 1.78 -8.13
CA ALA A 6 -21.72 1.49 -6.74
C ALA A 6 -20.77 0.42 -6.20
N ARG A 7 -20.42 0.53 -4.91
CA ARG A 7 -19.50 -0.39 -4.26
C ARG A 7 -20.16 -0.95 -3.01
N ASP A 8 -20.22 -2.27 -2.92
CA ASP A 8 -20.69 -3.01 -1.76
C ASP A 8 -19.79 -4.24 -1.54
N ARG A 9 -19.88 -4.84 -0.34
CA ARG A 9 -19.28 -6.15 -0.06
C ARG A 9 -20.01 -7.26 -0.80
N ASP A 10 -21.34 -7.13 -0.95
CA ASP A 10 -22.15 -8.06 -1.71
C ASP A 10 -22.25 -7.61 -3.19
N PRO A 11 -21.77 -8.40 -4.16
CA PRO A 11 -21.82 -8.05 -5.57
C PRO A 11 -23.24 -7.81 -6.09
N GLU A 12 -24.24 -8.51 -5.56
CA GLU A 12 -25.63 -8.35 -5.99
C GLU A 12 -26.21 -7.03 -5.47
N VAL A 13 -25.85 -6.62 -4.24
CA VAL A 13 -26.26 -5.33 -3.68
C VAL A 13 -25.63 -4.17 -4.44
N ALA A 14 -24.33 -4.27 -4.79
CA ALA A 14 -23.65 -3.29 -5.62
C ALA A 14 -24.32 -3.12 -7.00
N LYS A 15 -24.67 -4.23 -7.64
CA LYS A 15 -25.38 -4.23 -8.93
C LYS A 15 -26.76 -3.61 -8.82
N LEU A 16 -27.53 -4.01 -7.80
CA LEU A 16 -28.86 -3.48 -7.56
C LEU A 16 -28.82 -1.96 -7.35
N MET A 17 -27.92 -1.47 -6.51
CA MET A 17 -27.74 -0.03 -6.28
C MET A 17 -27.44 0.73 -7.56
N ALA A 18 -26.49 0.25 -8.38
CA ALA A 18 -26.11 0.92 -9.62
C ALA A 18 -27.27 0.97 -10.63
N ILE A 19 -28.03 -0.12 -10.77
CA ILE A 19 -29.19 -0.19 -11.69
C ILE A 19 -30.32 0.70 -11.17
N THR A 20 -30.67 0.62 -9.89
CA THR A 20 -31.73 1.45 -9.30
C THR A 20 -31.42 2.94 -9.42
N LEU A 21 -30.18 3.36 -9.16
CA LEU A 21 -29.77 4.75 -9.37
C LEU A 21 -29.82 5.16 -10.85
N ALA A 22 -29.52 4.26 -11.77
CA ALA A 22 -29.61 4.54 -13.21
C ALA A 22 -31.06 4.69 -13.68
N ASP A 23 -31.97 3.85 -13.18
CA ASP A 23 -33.41 3.95 -13.48
C ASP A 23 -33.97 5.26 -12.93
N GLU A 24 -33.73 5.59 -11.66
CA GLU A 24 -34.18 6.85 -11.04
C GLU A 24 -33.62 8.08 -11.79
N PHE A 25 -32.35 8.04 -12.19
CA PHE A 25 -31.72 9.12 -12.95
C PHE A 25 -32.41 9.34 -14.30
N VAL A 26 -32.77 8.28 -15.02
CA VAL A 26 -33.47 8.41 -16.31
C VAL A 26 -34.88 8.95 -16.11
N ASP A 27 -35.60 8.46 -15.11
CA ASP A 27 -36.97 8.89 -14.82
C ASP A 27 -37.03 10.37 -14.43
N GLU A 28 -36.16 10.81 -13.51
CA GLU A 28 -36.07 12.21 -13.09
C GLU A 28 -35.71 13.13 -14.26
N ARG A 29 -34.72 12.73 -15.08
CA ARG A 29 -34.30 13.54 -16.24
C ARG A 29 -35.39 13.60 -17.31
N THR A 30 -36.07 12.50 -17.55
CA THR A 30 -37.17 12.45 -18.52
C THR A 30 -38.32 13.34 -18.07
N ALA A 31 -38.69 13.31 -16.78
CA ALA A 31 -39.71 14.19 -16.22
C ALA A 31 -39.31 15.67 -16.27
N TYR A 32 -38.04 15.98 -16.01
CA TYR A 32 -37.51 17.34 -16.11
C TYR A 32 -37.56 17.88 -17.55
N TYR A 33 -37.10 17.11 -18.53
CA TYR A 33 -37.12 17.53 -19.94
C TYR A 33 -38.52 17.51 -20.55
N ALA A 34 -39.46 16.73 -20.03
CA ALA A 34 -40.85 16.74 -20.47
C ALA A 34 -41.53 18.12 -20.28
N GLN A 35 -41.09 18.90 -19.29
CA GLN A 35 -41.60 20.25 -19.02
C GLN A 35 -41.00 21.32 -19.94
N GLN A 36 -39.95 21.00 -20.70
CA GLN A 36 -39.30 21.92 -21.62
C GLN A 36 -39.83 21.79 -23.05
N ASP A 37 -39.68 22.89 -23.81
CA ASP A 37 -39.97 22.92 -25.24
C ASP A 37 -39.22 21.81 -25.99
N LYS A 38 -39.91 21.22 -26.97
CA LYS A 38 -39.41 20.06 -27.73
C LYS A 38 -38.02 20.28 -28.35
N GLN A 39 -37.68 21.52 -28.66
CA GLN A 39 -36.38 21.88 -29.27
C GLN A 39 -35.19 21.77 -28.30
N ASN A 40 -35.43 21.78 -26.98
CA ASN A 40 -34.37 21.71 -25.95
C ASN A 40 -34.34 20.37 -25.19
N ARG A 41 -35.14 19.38 -25.60
CA ARG A 41 -35.20 18.08 -24.92
C ARG A 41 -33.95 17.26 -25.21
N ILE A 42 -33.30 16.81 -24.15
CA ILE A 42 -32.20 15.85 -24.22
C ILE A 42 -32.75 14.47 -23.88
N GLU A 43 -32.58 13.51 -24.79
CA GLU A 43 -32.99 12.13 -24.54
C GLU A 43 -31.92 11.42 -23.70
N VAL A 44 -32.33 10.83 -22.58
CA VAL A 44 -31.45 10.04 -21.70
C VAL A 44 -31.92 8.59 -21.73
N LYS A 45 -31.00 7.67 -21.98
CA LYS A 45 -31.27 6.21 -22.02
C LYS A 45 -30.15 5.46 -21.32
N ILE A 46 -30.50 4.33 -20.71
CA ILE A 46 -29.52 3.40 -20.16
C ILE A 46 -28.85 2.64 -21.30
N VAL A 47 -27.53 2.76 -21.40
CA VAL A 47 -26.72 2.17 -22.47
C VAL A 47 -26.44 0.68 -22.23
N SER A 48 -26.25 0.26 -20.97
CA SER A 48 -26.06 -1.14 -20.61
C SER A 48 -26.65 -1.43 -19.22
N ARG A 49 -27.47 -2.49 -19.13
CA ARG A 49 -27.96 -3.07 -17.87
C ARG A 49 -27.15 -4.32 -17.47
N ALA A 50 -26.34 -4.86 -18.39
CA ALA A 50 -25.44 -5.98 -18.11
C ALA A 50 -24.14 -5.42 -17.52
N ILE A 51 -24.17 -5.16 -16.20
CA ILE A 51 -23.01 -4.71 -15.44
C ILE A 51 -22.43 -5.89 -14.63
N GLY A 52 -21.11 -6.04 -14.69
CA GLY A 52 -20.37 -6.95 -13.82
C GLY A 52 -20.15 -6.33 -12.44
N ALA A 53 -20.03 -7.18 -11.42
CA ALA A 53 -19.67 -6.79 -10.07
C ALA A 53 -18.26 -7.29 -9.76
N ASP A 54 -17.26 -6.72 -10.45
CA ASP A 54 -15.87 -7.13 -10.27
C ASP A 54 -15.38 -6.72 -8.87
N MET A 55 -14.81 -7.69 -8.15
CA MET A 55 -14.30 -7.47 -6.81
C MET A 55 -12.98 -6.69 -6.85
N TYR A 56 -13.06 -5.38 -6.65
CA TYR A 56 -11.92 -4.47 -6.74
C TYR A 56 -10.93 -4.57 -5.55
N GLN A 57 -11.37 -5.13 -4.41
CA GLN A 57 -10.59 -5.21 -3.16
C GLN A 57 -10.90 -6.54 -2.41
N PRO A 58 -9.95 -7.08 -1.63
CA PRO A 58 -8.56 -6.64 -1.43
C PRO A 58 -7.62 -7.10 -2.56
N GLN A 59 -6.49 -6.40 -2.74
CA GLN A 59 -5.42 -6.80 -3.67
C GLN A 59 -4.30 -7.52 -2.89
N PRO A 60 -4.39 -8.85 -2.68
CA PRO A 60 -3.49 -9.57 -1.78
C PRO A 60 -2.03 -9.49 -2.23
N LEU A 61 -1.78 -9.50 -3.54
CA LEU A 61 -0.44 -9.40 -4.10
C LEU A 61 0.22 -8.05 -3.79
N LEU A 62 -0.51 -6.94 -3.99
CA LEU A 62 0.00 -5.61 -3.71
C LEU A 62 0.30 -5.44 -2.22
N ASN A 63 -0.60 -5.93 -1.36
CA ASN A 63 -0.41 -5.90 0.09
C ASN A 63 0.76 -6.76 0.54
N ALA A 64 0.99 -7.93 -0.08
CA ALA A 64 2.12 -8.79 0.22
C ALA A 64 3.45 -8.14 -0.15
N VAL A 65 3.53 -7.48 -1.32
CA VAL A 65 4.72 -6.72 -1.75
C VAL A 65 4.98 -5.56 -0.80
N ALA A 66 3.95 -4.77 -0.49
CA ALA A 66 4.06 -3.67 0.48
C ALA A 66 4.52 -4.16 1.85
N GLY A 67 3.93 -5.26 2.35
CA GLY A 67 4.31 -5.89 3.61
C GLY A 67 5.75 -6.39 3.62
N THR A 68 6.23 -6.95 2.51
CA THR A 68 7.63 -7.41 2.37
C THR A 68 8.61 -6.24 2.44
N VAL A 69 8.33 -5.16 1.69
CA VAL A 69 9.18 -3.97 1.67
C VAL A 69 9.22 -3.32 3.07
N LEU A 70 8.05 -3.14 3.69
CA LEU A 70 7.96 -2.57 5.03
C LEU A 70 8.65 -3.46 6.07
N GLY A 71 8.46 -4.78 5.99
CA GLY A 71 9.10 -5.75 6.88
C GLY A 71 10.62 -5.75 6.76
N LEU A 72 11.16 -5.63 5.55
CA LEU A 72 12.61 -5.55 5.31
C LEU A 72 13.19 -4.27 5.90
N LEU A 73 12.55 -3.11 5.64
CA LEU A 73 12.97 -1.83 6.22
C LEU A 73 12.93 -1.87 7.76
N PHE A 74 11.88 -2.44 8.33
CA PHE A 74 11.76 -2.60 9.76
C PHE A 74 12.82 -3.55 10.33
N GLY A 75 13.09 -4.67 9.65
CA GLY A 75 14.15 -5.61 10.03
C GLY A 75 15.53 -4.96 10.04
N ILE A 76 15.87 -4.17 9.02
CA ILE A 76 17.12 -3.39 8.99
C ILE A 76 17.17 -2.41 10.16
N ALA A 77 16.09 -1.66 10.41
CA ALA A 77 16.03 -0.72 11.52
C ALA A 77 16.26 -1.42 12.88
N VAL A 78 15.68 -2.60 13.07
CA VAL A 78 15.90 -3.42 14.28
C VAL A 78 17.35 -3.89 14.39
N VAL A 79 17.95 -4.41 13.31
CA VAL A 79 19.37 -4.81 13.32
C VAL A 79 20.28 -3.64 13.67
N LEU A 80 20.03 -2.46 13.09
CA LEU A 80 20.79 -1.25 13.39
C LEU A 80 20.62 -0.80 14.86
N LEU A 81 19.41 -0.88 15.39
CA LEU A 81 19.12 -0.56 16.79
C LEU A 81 19.88 -1.51 17.74
N LEU A 82 19.79 -2.83 17.49
CA LEU A 82 20.52 -3.83 18.28
C LEU A 82 22.03 -3.62 18.18
N THR A 83 22.55 -3.35 16.97
CA THR A 83 23.97 -3.06 16.74
C THR A 83 24.43 -1.82 17.51
N TRP A 84 23.63 -0.75 17.55
CA TRP A 84 23.95 0.47 18.29
C TRP A 84 24.02 0.22 19.80
N MET A 85 23.11 -0.59 20.34
CA MET A 85 23.13 -1.01 21.75
C MET A 85 24.37 -1.85 22.07
N GLU A 86 24.75 -2.80 21.21
CA GLU A 86 25.91 -3.67 21.42
C GLU A 86 27.24 -2.90 21.35
N SER A 87 27.39 -2.02 20.34
CA SER A 87 28.59 -1.20 20.14
C SER A 87 28.91 -0.35 21.37
N SER A 88 27.87 0.09 22.10
CA SER A 88 28.02 0.87 23.32
C SER A 88 28.58 0.08 24.52
N TYR A 89 28.54 -1.26 24.51
CA TYR A 89 28.89 -2.09 25.68
C TYR A 89 30.09 -3.03 25.48
N LEU A 90 30.39 -3.52 24.27
CA LEU A 90 31.38 -4.61 24.07
C LEU A 90 32.67 -4.22 23.32
N ARG A 91 32.72 -3.02 22.72
CA ARG A 91 33.85 -2.59 21.87
C ARG A 91 34.60 -1.36 22.37
N THR A 92 34.32 -0.93 23.59
CA THR A 92 35.01 0.19 24.22
C THR A 92 36.16 -0.34 25.10
N PRO A 93 37.37 0.26 25.04
CA PRO A 93 38.50 -0.13 25.89
C PRO A 93 38.11 -0.18 27.37
N GLU A 94 37.26 0.76 27.81
CA GLU A 94 36.78 0.86 29.19
C GLU A 94 35.96 -0.37 29.63
N SER A 95 35.24 -1.03 28.71
CA SER A 95 34.46 -2.23 29.02
C SER A 95 35.33 -3.49 29.13
N VAL A 96 36.42 -3.55 28.35
CA VAL A 96 37.45 -4.59 28.44
C VAL A 96 38.21 -4.49 29.76
N GLU A 97 38.61 -3.28 30.14
CA GLU A 97 39.29 -3.02 31.42
C GLU A 97 38.41 -3.34 32.62
N ARG A 98 37.11 -3.00 32.57
CA ARG A 98 36.16 -3.30 33.65
C ARG A 98 35.88 -4.80 33.79
N SER A 99 35.81 -5.54 32.69
CA SER A 99 35.48 -6.97 32.69
C SER A 99 36.67 -7.85 33.07
N LEU A 100 37.88 -7.47 32.64
CA LEU A 100 39.09 -8.25 32.87
C LEU A 100 39.96 -7.71 34.01
N ALA A 101 39.67 -6.51 34.53
CA ALA A 101 40.45 -5.81 35.56
C ALA A 101 41.94 -5.60 35.20
N VAL A 102 42.27 -5.61 33.90
CA VAL A 102 43.63 -5.42 33.37
C VAL A 102 43.63 -4.21 32.43
N PRO A 103 44.62 -3.31 32.51
CA PRO A 103 44.72 -2.14 31.62
C PRO A 103 44.95 -2.54 30.16
N VAL A 104 44.30 -1.86 29.22
CA VAL A 104 44.45 -2.10 27.78
C VAL A 104 45.72 -1.44 27.27
N LEU A 105 46.71 -2.24 26.86
CA LEU A 105 48.04 -1.78 26.44
C LEU A 105 48.11 -1.28 24.98
N GLY A 106 47.09 -1.56 24.17
CA GLY A 106 47.01 -1.17 22.76
C GLY A 106 46.05 -2.04 21.96
N ALA A 107 45.53 -1.50 20.86
CA ALA A 107 44.67 -2.25 19.93
C ALA A 107 45.51 -2.76 18.75
N ILE A 108 45.43 -4.07 18.46
CA ILE A 108 46.09 -4.65 17.29
C ILE A 108 45.20 -4.38 16.06
N PRO A 109 45.65 -3.59 15.07
CA PRO A 109 44.90 -3.41 13.85
C PRO A 109 44.88 -4.72 13.06
N VAL A 110 43.69 -5.18 12.67
CA VAL A 110 43.58 -6.26 11.69
C VAL A 110 44.06 -5.73 10.34
N ALA A 111 45.17 -6.26 9.82
CA ALA A 111 45.68 -5.87 8.52
C ALA A 111 44.65 -6.20 7.43
N ALA A 112 44.17 -5.18 6.72
CA ALA A 112 43.29 -5.37 5.57
C ALA A 112 44.11 -5.91 4.40
N GLY A 113 44.12 -7.24 4.23
CA GLY A 113 44.81 -7.94 3.14
C GLY A 113 43.84 -8.67 2.21
N GLU A 114 43.58 -8.05 1.06
CA GLU A 114 43.25 -8.64 -0.26
C GLU A 114 41.90 -9.37 -0.49
N ARG A 115 40.92 -8.60 -0.98
CA ARG A 115 40.02 -9.05 -2.06
C ARG A 115 40.19 -8.13 -3.27
N GLY A 116 41.22 -8.39 -4.08
CA GLY A 116 41.32 -7.89 -5.44
C GLY A 116 40.85 -8.99 -6.39
N GLY A 117 39.84 -8.69 -7.22
CA GLY A 117 39.30 -9.64 -8.18
C GLY A 117 40.25 -9.92 -9.36
N ALA A 118 40.10 -11.12 -9.95
CA ALA A 118 40.40 -11.40 -11.35
C ALA A 118 39.79 -12.77 -11.74
N ALA A 119 39.17 -12.79 -12.93
CA ALA A 119 38.63 -13.90 -13.73
C ALA A 119 37.29 -14.51 -13.29
#